data_AF-G5J9Z5-F1
#
_entry.id   AF-G5J9Z5-F1
#
_cell.length_a   1.000
_cell.length_b   1.000
_cell.length_c   1.000
_cell.angle_alpha   90.00
_cell.angle_beta   90.00
_cell.angle_gamma   90.00
#
_symmetry.space_group_name_H-M   'P 1'
#
loop_
_entity.id
_entity.type
_entity.pdbx_description
1 polymer ?
#
loop_
_entity_poly.entity_id
_entity_poly.type
_entity_poly.pdbx_seq_one_letter_code
_entity_poly.pdbx_strand_id
1 'polypeptide(L)' 'DNYGQQDYAEISDFDLAQDIIQLHGLADDYYLGSSPTGIDDQGIFLKVAGMEDELVGVVKNTNTLDINSSNFAFV' A
#
# COMPACT_ATOMS: atom_id res chain seq x y z
N ASP A 1 8.14 4.90 15.62
CA ASP A 1 9.00 3.80 15.13
C ASP A 1 8.81 3.70 13.61
N ASN A 2 9.40 2.72 12.92
CA ASN A 2 9.33 2.59 11.46
C ASN A 2 8.92 1.14 11.10
N TYR A 3 7.72 0.73 11.50
CA TYR A 3 7.22 -0.64 11.31
C TYR A 3 7.01 -0.95 9.82
N GLY A 4 7.45 -2.13 9.39
CA GLY A 4 7.31 -2.58 8.00
C GLY A 4 8.35 -2.04 7.02
N GLN A 5 9.18 -1.05 7.38
CA GLN A 5 10.15 -0.43 6.45
C GLN A 5 11.32 -1.33 6.03
N GLN A 6 11.42 -2.55 6.57
CA GLN A 6 12.48 -3.51 6.24
C GLN A 6 11.96 -4.73 5.46
N ASP A 7 10.65 -4.92 5.35
CA ASP A 7 10.00 -6.14 4.88
C ASP A 7 8.71 -5.92 4.07
N TYR A 8 8.49 -4.70 3.57
CA TYR A 8 7.41 -4.39 2.64
C TYR A 8 7.65 -4.94 1.23
N ALA A 9 6.56 -5.13 0.48
CA ALA A 9 6.65 -5.44 -0.95
C ALA A 9 6.90 -4.17 -1.78
N GLU A 10 7.99 -4.13 -2.55
CA GLU A 10 8.22 -3.08 -3.55
C GLU A 10 7.61 -3.48 -4.90
N ILE A 11 6.68 -2.68 -5.41
CA ILE A 11 5.94 -2.95 -6.65
C ILE A 11 6.34 -1.91 -7.70
N SER A 12 7.07 -2.35 -8.73
CA SER A 12 7.50 -1.51 -9.86
C SER A 12 6.64 -1.75 -11.10
N ASP A 13 6.49 -0.72 -11.92
CA ASP A 13 5.77 -0.77 -13.22
C ASP A 13 4.30 -1.21 -13.11
N PHE A 14 3.61 -0.74 -12.08
CA PHE A 14 2.19 -1.06 -11.85
C PHE A 14 1.29 -0.42 -12.91
N ASP A 15 0.59 -1.25 -13.70
CA ASP A 15 -0.37 -0.79 -14.70
C ASP A 15 -1.78 -0.69 -14.09
N LEU A 16 -2.24 0.56 -13.89
CA LEU A 16 -3.59 0.86 -13.38
C LEU A 16 -4.74 0.24 -14.19
N ALA A 17 -4.51 -0.15 -15.45
CA ALA A 17 -5.53 -0.76 -16.30
C ALA A 17 -5.54 -2.29 -16.26
N GLN A 18 -4.52 -2.94 -15.70
CA GLN A 18 -4.34 -4.39 -15.78
C GLN A 18 -4.07 -5.03 -14.43
N ASP A 19 -3.29 -4.38 -13.58
CA ASP A 19 -2.74 -4.98 -12.38
C ASP A 19 -3.68 -4.84 -11.18
N ILE A 20 -3.63 -5.86 -10.33
CA ILE A 20 -4.40 -5.96 -9.09
C ILE A 20 -3.44 -6.31 -7.95
N ILE A 21 -3.48 -5.51 -6.89
CA ILE A 21 -2.85 -5.80 -5.61
C ILE A 21 -3.88 -6.53 -4.74
N GLN A 22 -3.56 -7.76 -4.34
CA GLN A 22 -4.41 -8.51 -3.42
C GLN A 22 -3.90 -8.35 -1.98
N LEU A 23 -4.80 -7.95 -1.07
CA LEU A 23 -4.56 -7.81 0.36
C LEU A 23 -5.53 -8.70 1.14
N HIS A 24 -5.19 -9.03 2.39
CA HIS A 24 -6.05 -9.83 3.26
C HIS A 24 -7.00 -8.95 4.07
N GLY A 25 -8.23 -9.40 4.32
CA GLY A 25 -9.19 -8.68 5.18
C GLY A 25 -10.08 -7.72 4.40
N LEU A 26 -10.23 -6.48 4.88
CA LEU A 26 -11.11 -5.46 4.30
C LEU A 26 -10.33 -4.23 3.84
N ALA A 27 -10.86 -3.47 2.88
CA ALA A 27 -10.29 -2.18 2.48
C ALA A 27 -10.11 -1.22 3.67
N ASP A 28 -11.05 -1.25 4.62
CA ASP A 28 -11.02 -0.43 5.84
C ASP A 28 -9.86 -0.78 6.79
N ASP A 29 -9.25 -1.95 6.65
CA ASP A 29 -8.05 -2.34 7.42
C ASP A 29 -6.81 -1.60 6.91
N TYR A 30 -6.88 -0.96 5.74
CA TYR A 30 -5.74 -0.30 5.10
C TYR A 30 -5.96 1.19 4.89
N TYR A 31 -4.87 1.89 4.59
CA TYR A 31 -4.90 3.20 3.95
C TYR A 31 -3.70 3.38 3.03
N LEU A 32 -3.84 4.32 2.08
CA LEU A 32 -2.76 4.74 1.20
C LEU A 32 -2.18 6.05 1.72
N GLY A 33 -0.84 6.14 1.73
CA GLY A 33 -0.12 7.28 2.25
C GLY A 33 1.11 7.62 1.42
N SER A 34 1.86 8.63 1.87
CA SER A 34 3.18 8.93 1.31
C SER A 34 4.15 7.80 1.61
N SER A 35 4.91 7.37 0.60
CA SER A 35 5.97 6.40 0.79
C SER A 35 7.15 7.02 1.56
N PRO A 36 7.80 6.28 2.47
CA PRO A 36 9.03 6.73 3.13
C PRO A 36 10.26 6.67 2.20
N THR A 37 10.16 6.03 1.02
CA THR A 37 11.31 5.78 0.14
C THR A 37 11.37 6.65 -1.11
N GLY A 38 10.30 7.38 -1.45
CA GLY A 38 10.25 8.20 -2.65
C GLY A 38 9.06 9.16 -2.65
N ILE A 39 9.27 10.38 -3.17
CA ILE A 39 8.23 11.43 -3.16
C ILE A 39 7.07 11.14 -4.12
N ASP A 40 7.34 10.39 -5.19
CA ASP A 40 6.36 10.00 -6.21
C ASP A 40 5.88 8.56 -6.02
N ASP A 41 6.18 7.92 -4.89
CA ASP A 41 5.74 6.57 -4.56
C ASP A 41 4.55 6.59 -3.58
N GLN A 42 3.68 5.59 -3.68
CA GLN A 42 2.54 5.41 -2.78
C GLN A 42 2.85 4.30 -1.78
N GLY A 43 2.74 4.59 -0.48
CA GLY A 43 2.77 3.57 0.57
C GLY A 43 1.40 2.95 0.80
N ILE A 44 1.36 1.66 1.07
CA ILE A 44 0.19 0.89 1.52
C ILE A 44 0.44 0.49 2.96
N PHE A 45 -0.47 0.88 3.85
CA PHE A 45 -0.31 0.69 5.29
C PHE A 45 -1.46 -0.14 5.86
N LEU A 46 -1.13 -1.16 6.67
CA LEU A 46 -2.09 -1.93 7.47
C LEU A 46 -2.30 -1.25 8.82
N LYS A 47 -3.55 -1.01 9.18
CA LYS A 47 -3.92 -0.43 10.47
C LYS A 47 -3.77 -1.45 11.57
N VAL A 48 -3.03 -1.12 12.62
CA VAL A 48 -2.79 -2.04 13.74
C VAL A 48 -3.25 -1.42 15.05
N ALA A 49 -4.31 -2.00 15.63
CA ALA A 49 -4.93 -1.46 16.83
C ALA A 49 -3.95 -1.41 18.02
N GLY A 50 -3.71 -0.20 18.54
CA GLY A 50 -2.82 0.02 19.68
C GLY A 50 -1.32 0.03 19.35
N MET A 51 -0.95 0.00 18.07
CA MET A 51 0.42 0.15 17.58
C MET A 51 0.47 1.18 16.44
N GLU A 52 1.67 1.51 15.96
CA GLU A 52 1.79 2.27 14.71
C GLU A 52 1.39 1.37 13.52
N ASP A 53 0.83 2.01 12.50
CA ASP A 53 0.41 1.33 11.28
C ASP A 53 1.64 0.79 10.53
N GLU A 54 1.48 -0.39 9.93
CA GLU A 54 2.58 -1.13 9.33
C GLU A 54 2.65 -0.89 7.82
N LEU A 55 3.82 -0.48 7.31
CA LEU A 55 4.04 -0.40 5.87
C LEU A 55 4.13 -1.81 5.28
N VAL A 56 3.14 -2.20 4.47
CA VAL A 56 3.09 -3.54 3.85
C VAL A 56 3.48 -3.53 2.37
N GLY A 57 3.42 -2.38 1.71
CA GLY A 57 3.83 -2.25 0.32
C GLY A 57 4.14 -0.82 -0.10
N VAL A 58 4.97 -0.69 -1.13
CA VAL A 58 5.26 0.57 -1.82
C VAL A 58 5.07 0.37 -3.32
N VAL A 59 4.17 1.14 -3.92
CA VAL A 59 3.99 1.18 -5.37
C VAL A 59 4.79 2.34 -5.94
N LYS A 60 5.71 2.03 -6.86
CA LYS A 60 6.67 3.00 -7.39
C LYS A 60 6.04 3.89 -8.45
N ASN A 61 6.46 5.16 -8.49
CA ASN A 61 6.08 6.15 -9.52
C ASN A 61 4.56 6.35 -9.67
N THR A 62 3.81 6.26 -8.58
CA THR A 62 2.38 6.57 -8.53
C THR A 62 2.01 7.14 -7.16
N ASN A 63 1.05 8.07 -7.14
CA ASN A 63 0.48 8.66 -5.92
C ASN A 63 -1.02 8.93 -6.03
N THR A 64 -1.67 8.29 -7.00
CA THR A 64 -3.09 8.49 -7.35
C THR A 64 -3.92 7.23 -7.14
N LEU A 65 -3.37 6.22 -6.46
CA LEU A 65 -4.10 5.01 -6.14
C LEU A 65 -5.24 5.32 -5.16
N ASP A 66 -6.34 4.59 -5.30
CA ASP A 66 -7.46 4.60 -4.37
C ASP A 66 -7.65 3.18 -3.87
N ILE A 67 -7.64 2.99 -2.55
CA ILE A 67 -7.79 1.68 -1.90
C ILE A 67 -9.14 1.01 -2.25
N ASN A 68 -10.12 1.81 -2.68
CA ASN A 68 -11.45 1.36 -3.10
C ASN A 68 -11.56 1.13 -4.62
N SER A 69 -10.48 1.33 -5.39
CA SER A 69 -10.50 1.12 -6.84
C SER A 69 -10.47 -0.38 -7.19
N SER A 70 -10.71 -0.69 -8.46
CA SER A 70 -10.57 -2.06 -9.00
C SER A 70 -9.13 -2.59 -9.01
N ASN A 71 -8.14 -1.76 -8.68
CA ASN A 71 -6.74 -2.17 -8.56
C ASN A 71 -6.45 -2.90 -7.24
N PHE A 72 -7.43 -2.97 -6.34
CA PHE A 72 -7.31 -3.71 -5.08
C PHE A 72 -8.35 -4.81 -5.00
N ALA A 73 -7.89 -5.99 -4.58
CA ALA A 73 -8.75 -7.12 -4.23
C ALA A 73 -8.50 -7.52 -2.78
N PHE A 74 -9.56 -7.91 -2.08
CA PHE A 74 -9.51 -8.28 -0.67
C PHE A 74 -10.05 -9.70 -0.47
N VAL A 75 -9.33 -10.52 0.31
CA VAL A 75 -9.63 -11.96 0.53
C VAL A 75 -9.60 -12.39 1.99
#